data_AF-A0A2N8N530-F1
#
_entry.id   AF-A0A2N8N530-F1
#
_cell.length_a   1.000
_cell.length_b   1.000
_cell.length_c   1.000
_cell.angle_alpha   90.00
_cell.angle_beta   90.00
_cell.angle_gamma   90.00
#
_symmetry.space_group_name_H-M   'P 1'
#
loop_
_entity.id
_entity.type
_entity.pdbx_description
1 polymer ?
#
loop_
_entity_poly.entity_id
_entity_poly.type
_entity_poly.pdbx_seq_one_letter_code
_entity_poly.pdbx_strand_id
1 'polypeptide(L)'
;MDTWDGRLGKEIKVNKTMAESAYTTQLTAVDRQRDKVLTYIFSSVRSQKMAPTDAIAEAAIRLARVLKPYIGSQVVSYDEETANIRGLIDDLSTRTADVTTLGLTDALTQIKTLNAEFIRLRAERHVETPEGDLPNSKAARAETDAAYETVCCYIEAAFLYAATDEDRKAIAGLIQDLNKTTAAYKTTHRMKMGQKKPTDPKQPKDPKQPKDPKDPKDPKQPKDPKQPEGPKEPEKPGGGDDIHLPEEPPKKPDDAKQPQPSPGATT
;
A
#
# COMPACT_ATOMS: atom_id res chain seq x y z
N MET A 1 40.01 -4.68 -21.35
CA MET A 1 38.57 -4.58 -21.69
C MET A 1 37.81 -5.73 -21.05
N ASP A 2 38.33 -6.94 -21.16
CA ASP A 2 37.86 -8.22 -20.61
C ASP A 2 37.28 -8.13 -19.17
N THR A 3 37.92 -7.37 -18.28
CA THR A 3 37.48 -7.12 -16.90
C THR A 3 36.24 -6.21 -16.78
N TRP A 4 36.03 -5.30 -17.72
CA TRP A 4 34.80 -4.52 -17.88
C TRP A 4 33.70 -5.40 -18.48
N ASP A 5 33.96 -6.08 -19.58
CA ASP A 5 32.95 -6.88 -20.30
C ASP A 5 32.41 -8.03 -19.43
N GLY A 6 33.27 -8.70 -18.66
CA GLY A 6 32.87 -9.75 -17.72
C GLY A 6 32.01 -9.23 -16.55
N ARG A 7 32.28 -8.01 -16.05
CA ARG A 7 31.49 -7.39 -14.98
C ARG A 7 30.15 -6.86 -15.48
N LEU A 8 30.15 -6.19 -16.63
CA LEU A 8 28.94 -5.75 -17.32
C LEU A 8 28.02 -6.94 -17.65
N GLY A 9 28.59 -8.04 -18.16
CA GLY A 9 27.86 -9.29 -18.38
C GLY A 9 27.27 -9.89 -17.10
N LYS A 10 28.01 -9.85 -15.98
CA LYS A 10 27.51 -10.26 -14.66
C LYS A 10 26.35 -9.37 -14.20
N GLU A 11 26.46 -8.04 -14.29
CA GLU A 11 25.38 -7.14 -13.88
C GLU A 11 24.14 -7.27 -14.77
N ILE A 12 24.31 -7.46 -16.09
CA ILE A 12 23.21 -7.78 -17.01
C ILE A 12 22.51 -9.07 -16.58
N LYS A 13 23.26 -10.13 -16.22
CA LYS A 13 22.66 -11.38 -15.72
C LYS A 13 21.91 -11.16 -14.40
N VAL A 14 22.48 -10.45 -13.43
CA VAL A 14 21.81 -10.13 -12.15
C VAL A 14 20.53 -9.32 -12.37
N ASN A 15 20.60 -8.23 -13.14
CA ASN A 15 19.44 -7.39 -13.45
C ASN A 15 18.37 -8.16 -14.23
N LYS A 16 18.76 -9.13 -15.09
CA LYS A 16 17.85 -10.03 -15.80
C LYS A 16 17.17 -11.00 -14.85
N THR A 17 17.90 -11.74 -14.01
CA THR A 17 17.32 -12.68 -13.04
C THR A 17 16.38 -11.97 -12.05
N MET A 18 16.72 -10.76 -11.58
CA MET A 18 15.82 -9.96 -10.73
C MET A 18 14.54 -9.48 -11.46
N ALA A 19 14.56 -9.37 -12.79
CA ALA A 19 13.40 -8.96 -13.60
C ALA A 19 12.55 -10.15 -14.07
N GLU A 20 13.17 -11.31 -14.29
CA GLU A 20 12.52 -12.58 -14.64
C GLU A 20 12.13 -13.43 -13.40
N SER A 21 12.45 -12.92 -12.20
CA SER A 21 11.98 -13.34 -10.87
C SER A 21 10.79 -14.30 -10.91
N ALA A 22 11.05 -15.57 -10.59
CA ALA A 22 10.04 -16.60 -10.57
C ALA A 22 8.97 -16.28 -9.51
N TYR A 23 9.39 -15.74 -8.38
CA TYR A 23 8.52 -15.22 -7.33
C TYR A 23 7.61 -14.07 -7.83
N THR A 24 8.17 -13.04 -8.48
CA THR A 24 7.37 -11.91 -9.00
C THR A 24 6.40 -12.38 -10.09
N THR A 25 6.81 -13.35 -10.91
CA THR A 25 5.99 -13.99 -11.93
C THR A 25 4.83 -14.77 -11.33
N GLN A 26 5.08 -15.58 -10.29
CA GLN A 26 4.05 -16.33 -9.55
C GLN A 26 3.07 -15.39 -8.85
N LEU A 27 3.58 -14.37 -8.15
CA LEU A 27 2.74 -13.38 -7.47
C LEU A 27 1.79 -12.70 -8.46
N THR A 28 2.31 -12.22 -9.60
CA THR A 28 1.52 -11.63 -10.71
C THR A 28 0.53 -12.62 -11.35
N ALA A 29 0.83 -13.92 -11.34
CA ALA A 29 -0.03 -14.95 -11.91
C ALA A 29 -1.21 -15.34 -10.98
N VAL A 30 -1.01 -15.35 -9.66
CA VAL A 30 -2.08 -15.54 -8.68
C VAL A 30 -2.97 -14.28 -8.62
N ASP A 31 -2.35 -13.10 -8.63
CA ASP A 31 -2.98 -11.79 -8.67
C ASP A 31 -4.04 -11.67 -9.78
N ARG A 32 -3.64 -11.92 -11.03
CA ARG A 32 -4.55 -11.94 -12.20
C ARG A 32 -5.68 -12.97 -12.10
N GLN A 33 -5.52 -14.02 -11.30
CA GLN A 33 -6.60 -14.98 -11.04
C GLN A 33 -7.60 -14.43 -10.01
N ARG A 34 -7.14 -13.68 -8.99
CA ARG A 34 -8.03 -12.94 -8.09
C ARG A 34 -8.88 -11.92 -8.86
N ASP A 35 -8.25 -11.12 -9.71
CA ASP A 35 -8.93 -10.17 -10.61
C ASP A 35 -10.02 -10.84 -11.45
N LYS A 36 -9.70 -12.00 -12.05
CA LYS A 36 -10.62 -12.75 -12.91
C LYS A 36 -11.84 -13.25 -12.13
N VAL A 37 -11.65 -13.78 -10.92
CA VAL A 37 -12.75 -14.30 -10.10
C VAL A 37 -13.58 -13.17 -9.50
N LEU A 38 -12.96 -12.08 -9.04
CA LEU A 38 -13.67 -10.85 -8.63
C LEU A 38 -14.52 -10.30 -9.78
N THR A 39 -13.94 -10.18 -10.97
CA THR A 39 -14.64 -9.72 -12.18
C THR A 39 -15.80 -10.64 -12.56
N TYR A 40 -15.62 -11.97 -12.44
CA TYR A 40 -16.70 -12.93 -12.63
C TYR A 40 -17.83 -12.76 -11.61
N ILE A 41 -17.53 -12.61 -10.32
CA ILE A 41 -18.53 -12.39 -9.26
C ILE A 41 -19.32 -11.09 -9.53
N PHE A 42 -18.63 -9.98 -9.77
CA PHE A 42 -19.29 -8.69 -10.02
C PHE A 42 -20.11 -8.67 -11.32
N SER A 43 -19.62 -9.30 -12.40
CA SER A 43 -20.35 -9.37 -13.67
C SER A 43 -21.55 -10.31 -13.61
N SER A 44 -21.43 -11.46 -12.96
CA SER A 44 -22.53 -12.41 -12.72
C SER A 44 -23.64 -11.80 -11.84
N VAL A 45 -23.29 -11.09 -10.76
CA VAL A 45 -24.30 -10.37 -9.95
C VAL A 45 -24.93 -9.23 -10.76
N ARG A 46 -24.16 -8.52 -11.60
CA ARG A 46 -24.69 -7.45 -12.45
C ARG A 46 -25.67 -7.96 -13.52
N SER A 47 -25.39 -9.10 -14.15
CA SER A 47 -26.24 -9.66 -15.22
C SER A 47 -27.49 -10.33 -14.66
N GLN A 48 -27.37 -11.11 -13.57
CA GLN A 48 -28.48 -11.86 -12.99
C GLN A 48 -29.60 -10.97 -12.40
N LYS A 49 -29.35 -9.67 -12.18
CA LYS A 49 -30.40 -8.67 -11.91
C LYS A 49 -31.48 -8.58 -12.99
N MET A 50 -31.17 -9.00 -14.22
CA MET A 50 -32.08 -9.01 -15.38
C MET A 50 -32.55 -10.43 -15.72
N ALA A 51 -32.40 -11.40 -14.81
CA ALA A 51 -32.86 -12.77 -15.02
C ALA A 51 -34.40 -12.83 -15.13
N PRO A 52 -34.96 -13.70 -15.98
CA PRO A 52 -36.41 -13.89 -16.12
C PRO A 52 -37.04 -14.69 -14.95
N THR A 53 -36.30 -14.88 -13.86
CA THR A 53 -36.73 -15.62 -12.67
C THR A 53 -36.59 -14.68 -11.48
N ASP A 54 -37.70 -14.23 -10.92
CA ASP A 54 -37.75 -13.18 -9.90
C ASP A 54 -36.84 -13.48 -8.70
N ALA A 55 -36.81 -14.74 -8.23
CA ALA A 55 -35.94 -15.16 -7.13
C ALA A 55 -34.45 -14.92 -7.40
N ILE A 56 -34.00 -15.10 -8.65
CA ILE A 56 -32.61 -14.84 -9.08
C ILE A 56 -32.38 -13.33 -9.21
N ALA A 57 -33.33 -12.61 -9.83
CA ALA A 57 -33.23 -11.16 -10.02
C ALA A 57 -33.21 -10.40 -8.69
N GLU A 58 -34.04 -10.78 -7.72
CA GLU A 58 -34.04 -10.22 -6.37
C GLU A 58 -32.77 -10.57 -5.59
N ALA A 59 -32.33 -11.82 -5.62
CA ALA A 59 -31.08 -12.24 -4.96
C ALA A 59 -29.88 -11.45 -5.53
N ALA A 60 -29.86 -11.22 -6.84
CA ALA A 60 -28.87 -10.39 -7.50
C ALA A 60 -28.98 -8.91 -7.09
N ILE A 61 -30.20 -8.38 -6.89
CA ILE A 61 -30.41 -7.03 -6.35
C ILE A 61 -29.94 -6.92 -4.89
N ARG A 62 -30.12 -7.98 -4.08
CA ARG A 62 -29.62 -8.05 -2.70
C ARG A 62 -28.09 -8.07 -2.67
N LEU A 63 -27.45 -9.00 -3.39
CA LEU A 63 -25.98 -9.08 -3.45
C LEU A 63 -25.35 -7.83 -4.10
N ALA A 64 -25.99 -7.20 -5.07
CA ALA A 64 -25.47 -5.95 -5.68
C ALA A 64 -25.42 -4.77 -4.70
N ARG A 65 -26.20 -4.78 -3.61
CA ARG A 65 -26.08 -3.78 -2.52
C ARG A 65 -24.88 -4.08 -1.64
N VAL A 66 -24.72 -5.35 -1.26
CA VAL A 66 -23.62 -5.86 -0.42
C VAL A 66 -22.26 -5.69 -1.12
N LEU A 67 -22.19 -5.98 -2.41
CA LEU A 67 -20.95 -5.89 -3.19
C LEU A 67 -20.53 -4.47 -3.59
N LYS A 68 -21.40 -3.46 -3.39
CA LYS A 68 -21.16 -2.08 -3.81
C LYS A 68 -19.83 -1.47 -3.29
N PRO A 69 -19.38 -1.69 -2.04
CA PRO A 69 -18.13 -1.14 -1.54
C PRO A 69 -16.88 -1.74 -2.21
N TYR A 70 -16.97 -2.96 -2.74
CA TYR A 70 -15.82 -3.72 -3.24
C TYR A 70 -15.60 -3.58 -4.77
N ILE A 71 -16.48 -2.85 -5.47
CA ILE A 71 -16.38 -2.63 -6.92
C ILE A 71 -15.09 -1.86 -7.25
N GLY A 72 -14.24 -2.45 -8.09
CA GLY A 72 -12.95 -1.88 -8.48
C GLY A 72 -11.76 -2.40 -7.67
N SER A 73 -11.96 -3.38 -6.79
CA SER A 73 -10.84 -4.03 -6.07
C SER A 73 -9.78 -4.63 -6.99
N GLN A 74 -10.11 -4.93 -8.25
CA GLN A 74 -9.17 -5.46 -9.26
C GLN A 74 -8.15 -4.42 -9.80
N VAL A 75 -8.14 -3.19 -9.27
CA VAL A 75 -7.22 -2.12 -9.70
C VAL A 75 -6.66 -1.28 -8.54
N VAL A 76 -6.84 -1.73 -7.30
CA VAL A 76 -6.27 -1.06 -6.10
C VAL A 76 -4.93 -1.67 -5.71
N SER A 77 -4.37 -1.26 -4.57
CA SER A 77 -3.13 -1.87 -4.06
C SER A 77 -3.35 -3.31 -3.58
N TYR A 78 -2.33 -4.16 -3.69
CA TYR A 78 -2.39 -5.57 -3.25
C TYR A 78 -2.81 -5.76 -1.78
N ASP A 79 -2.51 -4.81 -0.89
CA ASP A 79 -2.96 -4.85 0.52
C ASP A 79 -4.45 -4.53 0.66
N GLU A 80 -4.91 -3.54 -0.10
CA GLU A 80 -6.30 -3.08 -0.13
C GLU A 80 -7.22 -4.09 -0.80
N GLU A 81 -6.81 -4.69 -1.92
CA GLU A 81 -7.54 -5.80 -2.54
C GLU A 81 -7.60 -7.02 -1.59
N THR A 82 -6.48 -7.37 -0.94
CA THR A 82 -6.44 -8.47 0.04
C THR A 82 -7.40 -8.22 1.21
N ALA A 83 -7.57 -6.97 1.64
CA ALA A 83 -8.55 -6.57 2.65
C ALA A 83 -9.99 -6.59 2.10
N ASN A 84 -10.22 -6.06 0.90
CA ASN A 84 -11.51 -6.03 0.24
C ASN A 84 -12.04 -7.44 -0.06
N ILE A 85 -11.18 -8.38 -0.47
CA ILE A 85 -11.55 -9.80 -0.63
C ILE A 85 -11.98 -10.40 0.72
N ARG A 86 -11.29 -10.10 1.83
CA ARG A 86 -11.69 -10.59 3.16
C ARG A 86 -13.07 -10.05 3.55
N GLY A 87 -13.30 -8.74 3.40
CA GLY A 87 -14.60 -8.12 3.66
C GLY A 87 -15.71 -8.69 2.77
N LEU A 88 -15.46 -8.82 1.47
CA LEU A 88 -16.39 -9.43 0.50
C LEU A 88 -16.77 -10.86 0.87
N ILE A 89 -15.81 -11.68 1.32
CA ILE A 89 -16.08 -13.06 1.76
C ILE A 89 -16.91 -13.07 3.04
N ASP A 90 -16.61 -12.18 4.00
CA ASP A 90 -17.32 -12.08 5.28
C ASP A 90 -18.77 -11.61 5.09
N ASP A 91 -18.97 -10.49 4.37
CA ASP A 91 -20.28 -9.95 4.02
C ASP A 91 -21.16 -10.97 3.27
N LEU A 92 -20.59 -11.66 2.28
CA LEU A 92 -21.32 -12.69 1.52
C LEU A 92 -21.59 -13.96 2.34
N SER A 93 -20.80 -14.26 3.39
CA SER A 93 -21.11 -15.35 4.32
C SER A 93 -22.42 -15.11 5.07
N THR A 94 -22.85 -13.84 5.22
CA THR A 94 -24.17 -13.52 5.79
C THR A 94 -25.32 -13.79 4.81
N ARG A 95 -25.05 -13.98 3.51
CA ARG A 95 -26.00 -14.09 2.39
C ARG A 95 -25.88 -15.42 1.61
N THR A 96 -25.49 -16.51 2.25
CA THR A 96 -25.27 -17.83 1.62
C THR A 96 -26.43 -18.32 0.74
N ALA A 97 -27.67 -18.04 1.11
CA ALA A 97 -28.85 -18.37 0.29
C ALA A 97 -28.82 -17.64 -1.06
N ASP A 98 -28.66 -16.32 -1.09
CA ASP A 98 -28.57 -15.52 -2.32
C ASP A 98 -27.33 -15.92 -3.16
N VAL A 99 -26.19 -16.21 -2.51
CA VAL A 99 -24.96 -16.72 -3.16
C VAL A 99 -25.22 -18.04 -3.87
N THR A 100 -25.97 -18.96 -3.23
CA THR A 100 -26.33 -20.26 -3.80
C THR A 100 -27.33 -20.09 -4.94
N THR A 101 -28.33 -19.22 -4.79
CA THR A 101 -29.31 -18.89 -5.84
C THR A 101 -28.65 -18.34 -7.11
N LEU A 102 -27.55 -17.60 -7.00
CA LEU A 102 -26.78 -17.06 -8.14
C LEU A 102 -25.67 -18.01 -8.65
N GLY A 103 -25.49 -19.19 -8.05
CA GLY A 103 -24.46 -20.16 -8.43
C GLY A 103 -23.03 -19.74 -8.10
N LEU A 104 -22.82 -18.85 -7.11
CA LEU A 104 -21.52 -18.22 -6.86
C LEU A 104 -20.63 -18.95 -5.83
N THR A 105 -21.10 -20.06 -5.26
CA THR A 105 -20.40 -20.83 -4.19
C THR A 105 -18.98 -21.25 -4.58
N ASP A 106 -18.78 -21.73 -5.81
CA ASP A 106 -17.47 -22.15 -6.30
C ASP A 106 -16.53 -20.97 -6.49
N ALA A 107 -17.04 -19.84 -6.98
CA ALA A 107 -16.27 -18.61 -7.14
C ALA A 107 -15.83 -18.02 -5.80
N LEU A 108 -16.68 -18.09 -4.76
CA LEU A 108 -16.28 -17.69 -3.39
C LEU A 108 -15.24 -18.65 -2.79
N THR A 109 -15.34 -19.93 -3.07
CA THR A 109 -14.33 -20.93 -2.67
C THR A 109 -13.00 -20.67 -3.38
N GLN A 110 -13.04 -20.32 -4.68
CA GLN A 110 -11.84 -20.03 -5.47
C GLN A 110 -11.15 -18.74 -5.04
N ILE A 111 -11.87 -17.62 -4.86
CA ILE A 111 -11.25 -16.34 -4.44
C ILE A 111 -10.68 -16.44 -3.01
N LYS A 112 -11.32 -17.22 -2.12
CA LYS A 112 -10.80 -17.50 -0.78
C LYS A 112 -9.46 -18.24 -0.84
N THR A 113 -9.36 -19.27 -1.69
CA THR A 113 -8.12 -20.04 -1.89
C THR A 113 -7.02 -19.20 -2.53
N LEU A 114 -7.31 -18.49 -3.62
CA LEU A 114 -6.33 -17.63 -4.31
C LEU A 114 -5.82 -16.50 -3.41
N ASN A 115 -6.67 -15.89 -2.58
CA ASN A 115 -6.23 -14.86 -1.64
C ASN A 115 -5.36 -15.45 -0.52
N ALA A 116 -5.67 -16.65 -0.02
CA ALA A 116 -4.82 -17.34 0.96
C ALA A 116 -3.45 -17.72 0.36
N GLU A 117 -3.41 -18.17 -0.90
CA GLU A 117 -2.16 -18.42 -1.63
C GLU A 117 -1.34 -17.14 -1.84
N PHE A 118 -1.98 -16.05 -2.27
CA PHE A 118 -1.33 -14.74 -2.43
C PHE A 118 -0.74 -14.24 -1.11
N ILE A 119 -1.50 -14.33 0.00
CA ILE A 119 -1.01 -14.00 1.35
C ILE A 119 0.19 -14.88 1.73
N ARG A 120 0.15 -16.20 1.44
CA ARG A 120 1.26 -17.12 1.73
C ARG A 120 2.53 -16.72 0.98
N LEU A 121 2.45 -16.60 -0.36
CA LEU A 121 3.58 -16.17 -1.20
C LEU A 121 4.19 -14.87 -0.65
N ARG A 122 3.34 -13.89 -0.36
CA ARG A 122 3.74 -12.56 0.12
C ARG A 122 4.34 -12.53 1.52
N ALA A 123 3.98 -13.49 2.37
CA ALA A 123 4.58 -13.68 3.69
C ALA A 123 5.91 -14.46 3.63
N GLU A 124 6.07 -15.30 2.61
CA GLU A 124 7.32 -15.99 2.29
C GLU A 124 8.37 -14.97 1.85
N ARG A 125 9.27 -14.57 2.77
CA ARG A 125 10.36 -13.62 2.49
C ARG A 125 11.46 -14.25 1.63
N HIS A 126 11.12 -14.57 0.39
CA HIS A 126 12.09 -14.93 -0.64
C HIS A 126 12.94 -13.71 -0.99
N VAL A 127 14.08 -13.61 -0.32
CA VAL A 127 15.28 -13.10 -0.98
C VAL A 127 15.60 -14.12 -2.06
N GLU A 128 15.15 -13.87 -3.29
CA GLU A 128 15.69 -14.56 -4.46
C GLU A 128 17.18 -14.22 -4.55
N THR A 129 18.02 -15.06 -3.95
CA THR A 129 19.41 -15.19 -4.35
C THR A 129 19.39 -15.70 -5.80
N PRO A 130 19.82 -14.90 -6.79
CA PRO A 130 19.80 -15.31 -8.18
C PRO A 130 20.65 -16.58 -8.37
N GLU A 131 20.15 -17.57 -9.10
CA GLU A 131 20.74 -18.92 -9.11
C GLU A 131 22.24 -18.95 -9.47
N GLY A 132 23.03 -19.55 -8.57
CA GLY A 132 24.49 -19.57 -8.57
C GLY A 132 25.13 -18.47 -7.71
N ASP A 133 26.46 -18.32 -7.78
CA ASP A 133 27.23 -17.31 -7.03
C ASP A 133 27.07 -15.87 -7.56
N LEU A 134 25.84 -15.49 -7.93
CA LEU A 134 25.54 -14.17 -8.47
C LEU A 134 25.34 -13.16 -7.32
N PRO A 135 26.14 -12.09 -7.24
CA PRO A 135 26.00 -11.09 -6.18
C PRO A 135 24.72 -10.28 -6.37
N ASN A 136 24.23 -9.69 -5.27
CA ASN A 136 23.07 -8.80 -5.34
C ASN A 136 23.33 -7.57 -6.24
N SER A 137 22.26 -6.98 -6.77
CA SER A 137 22.30 -5.89 -7.74
C SER A 137 23.11 -4.65 -7.30
N LYS A 138 23.24 -4.39 -5.98
CA LYS A 138 24.10 -3.29 -5.48
C LYS A 138 25.58 -3.64 -5.61
N ALA A 139 25.98 -4.86 -5.26
CA ALA A 139 27.35 -5.32 -5.39
C ALA A 139 27.77 -5.48 -6.86
N ALA A 140 26.87 -5.98 -7.72
CA ALA A 140 27.13 -6.09 -9.16
C ALA A 140 27.39 -4.71 -9.80
N ARG A 141 26.60 -3.67 -9.45
CA ARG A 141 26.85 -2.29 -9.88
C ARG A 141 28.18 -1.74 -9.38
N ALA A 142 28.51 -1.94 -8.11
CA ALA A 142 29.78 -1.48 -7.57
C ALA A 142 31.00 -2.11 -8.26
N GLU A 143 30.90 -3.37 -8.74
CA GLU A 143 31.92 -3.96 -9.62
C GLU A 143 32.00 -3.23 -10.97
N THR A 144 30.86 -2.99 -11.64
CA THR A 144 30.78 -2.27 -12.92
C THR A 144 31.32 -0.84 -12.79
N ASP A 145 30.84 -0.07 -11.82
CA ASP A 145 31.23 1.32 -11.56
C ASP A 145 32.74 1.43 -11.34
N ALA A 146 33.34 0.55 -10.52
CA ALA A 146 34.78 0.54 -10.31
C ALA A 146 35.60 0.22 -11.58
N ALA A 147 35.03 -0.54 -12.52
CA ALA A 147 35.65 -0.77 -13.83
C ALA A 147 35.44 0.43 -14.79
N TYR A 148 34.31 1.14 -14.70
CA TYR A 148 34.07 2.38 -15.43
C TYR A 148 35.06 3.47 -15.03
N GLU A 149 35.23 3.73 -13.72
CA GLU A 149 36.20 4.70 -13.20
C GLU A 149 37.63 4.37 -13.65
N THR A 150 37.99 3.09 -13.67
CA THR A 150 39.29 2.63 -14.19
C THR A 150 39.48 3.01 -15.67
N VAL A 151 38.44 2.88 -16.51
CA VAL A 151 38.48 3.30 -17.92
C VAL A 151 38.56 4.83 -18.04
N CYS A 152 37.85 5.59 -17.20
CA CYS A 152 37.97 7.04 -17.14
C CYS A 152 39.39 7.49 -16.81
N CYS A 153 40.02 6.93 -15.77
CA CYS A 153 41.41 7.25 -15.41
C CYS A 153 42.40 6.93 -16.54
N TYR A 154 42.19 5.86 -17.31
CA TYR A 154 43.02 5.58 -18.49
C TYR A 154 42.83 6.61 -19.62
N ILE A 155 41.60 7.08 -19.86
CA ILE A 155 41.31 8.12 -20.86
C ILE A 155 41.91 9.46 -20.43
N GLU A 156 41.81 9.82 -19.15
CA GLU A 156 42.42 11.04 -18.59
C GLU A 156 43.94 11.00 -18.66
N ALA A 157 44.56 9.87 -18.26
CA ALA A 157 46.00 9.68 -18.36
C ALA A 157 46.48 9.75 -19.81
N ALA A 158 45.78 9.11 -20.75
CA ALA A 158 46.10 9.18 -22.18
C ALA A 158 45.97 10.61 -22.72
N PHE A 159 44.96 11.38 -22.29
CA PHE A 159 44.80 12.78 -22.70
C PHE A 159 45.92 13.69 -22.17
N LEU A 160 46.31 13.52 -20.90
CA LEU A 160 47.37 14.31 -20.26
C LEU A 160 48.74 14.00 -20.89
N TYR A 161 49.11 12.71 -20.93
CA TYR A 161 50.41 12.22 -21.40
C TYR A 161 50.48 11.94 -22.91
N ALA A 162 49.53 12.47 -23.71
CA ALA A 162 49.55 12.38 -25.16
C ALA A 162 50.88 12.92 -25.75
N ALA A 163 51.52 12.11 -26.59
CA ALA A 163 52.84 12.39 -27.15
C ALA A 163 52.79 13.36 -28.36
N THR A 164 51.65 13.46 -29.04
CA THR A 164 51.39 14.42 -30.11
C THR A 164 50.11 15.21 -29.83
N ASP A 165 49.96 16.38 -30.47
CA ASP A 165 48.71 17.14 -30.37
C ASP A 165 47.59 16.51 -31.24
N GLU A 166 47.94 15.75 -32.27
CA GLU A 166 47.02 14.87 -33.00
C GLU A 166 46.37 13.82 -32.07
N ASP A 167 47.16 13.10 -31.27
CA ASP A 167 46.66 12.13 -30.28
C ASP A 167 45.79 12.83 -29.23
N ARG A 168 46.27 13.96 -28.69
CA ARG A 168 45.55 14.77 -27.69
C ARG A 168 44.19 15.21 -28.21
N LYS A 169 44.12 15.61 -29.49
CA LYS A 169 42.90 16.04 -30.19
C LYS A 169 41.97 14.87 -30.49
N ALA A 170 42.49 13.70 -30.85
CA ALA A 170 41.69 12.48 -31.03
C ALA A 170 41.04 12.03 -29.72
N ILE A 171 41.79 12.02 -28.61
CA ILE A 171 41.28 11.67 -27.28
C ILE A 171 40.27 12.73 -26.79
N ALA A 172 40.49 14.02 -27.05
CA ALA A 172 39.49 15.07 -26.79
C ALA A 172 38.18 14.84 -27.55
N GLY A 173 38.24 14.36 -28.80
CA GLY A 173 37.07 13.95 -29.58
C GLY A 173 36.29 12.82 -28.91
N LEU A 174 36.98 11.75 -28.50
CA LEU A 174 36.40 10.63 -27.75
C LEU A 174 35.71 11.10 -26.46
N ILE A 175 36.36 11.98 -25.67
CA ILE A 175 35.79 12.57 -24.46
C ILE A 175 34.51 13.37 -24.77
N GLN A 176 34.49 14.14 -25.86
CA GLN A 176 33.28 14.86 -26.28
C GLN A 176 32.14 13.91 -26.68
N ASP A 177 32.43 12.84 -27.42
CA ASP A 177 31.40 11.91 -27.91
C ASP A 177 30.85 11.00 -26.81
N LEU A 178 31.67 10.59 -25.84
CA LEU A 178 31.21 9.97 -24.60
C LEU A 178 30.27 10.91 -23.84
N ASN A 179 30.64 12.18 -23.67
CA ASN A 179 29.78 13.17 -23.00
C ASN A 179 28.45 13.43 -23.73
N LYS A 180 28.47 13.56 -25.07
CA LYS A 180 27.24 13.66 -25.90
C LYS A 180 26.35 12.44 -25.70
N THR A 181 26.94 11.25 -25.73
CA THR A 181 26.23 9.97 -25.54
C THR A 181 25.60 9.89 -24.15
N THR A 182 26.35 10.21 -23.10
CA THR A 182 25.84 10.29 -21.71
C THR A 182 24.72 11.31 -21.56
N ALA A 183 24.82 12.48 -22.21
CA ALA A 183 23.76 13.49 -22.20
C ALA A 183 22.48 13.02 -22.92
N ALA A 184 22.63 12.34 -24.06
CA ALA A 184 21.51 11.75 -24.81
C ALA A 184 20.78 10.65 -24.01
N TYR A 185 21.52 9.75 -23.35
CA TYR A 185 20.95 8.73 -22.47
C TYR A 185 20.25 9.36 -21.25
N LYS A 186 20.87 10.33 -20.57
CA LYS A 186 20.26 11.06 -19.44
C LYS A 186 18.98 11.78 -19.87
N THR A 187 18.95 12.37 -21.06
CA THR A 187 17.77 13.04 -21.62
C THR A 187 16.65 12.05 -21.95
N THR A 188 16.98 10.97 -22.67
CA THR A 188 16.02 9.89 -23.01
C THR A 188 15.43 9.24 -21.76
N HIS A 189 16.25 9.00 -20.73
CA HIS A 189 15.78 8.46 -19.46
C HIS A 189 14.83 9.43 -18.74
N ARG A 190 15.17 10.72 -18.65
CA ARG A 190 14.29 11.76 -18.09
C ARG A 190 12.96 11.85 -18.84
N MET A 191 12.96 11.79 -20.16
CA MET A 191 11.75 11.77 -20.99
C MET A 191 10.89 10.53 -20.70
N LYS A 192 11.48 9.33 -20.67
CA LYS A 192 10.77 8.08 -20.31
C LYS A 192 10.17 8.13 -18.90
N MET A 193 10.89 8.70 -17.93
CA MET A 193 10.38 8.85 -16.56
C MET A 193 9.29 9.93 -16.45
N GLY A 194 9.35 11.01 -17.23
CA GLY A 194 8.25 11.99 -17.32
C GLY A 194 7.01 11.49 -18.06
N GLN A 195 7.18 10.56 -19.01
CA GLN A 195 6.07 9.89 -19.71
C GLN A 195 5.38 8.81 -18.86
N LYS A 196 6.07 8.23 -17.87
CA LYS A 196 5.44 7.49 -16.78
C LYS A 196 4.66 8.45 -15.87
N LYS A 197 3.44 8.81 -16.30
CA LYS A 197 2.50 9.58 -15.48
C LYS A 197 2.36 8.97 -14.08
N PRO A 198 2.12 9.79 -13.03
CA PRO A 198 1.52 9.29 -11.81
C PRO A 198 0.23 8.53 -12.14
N THR A 199 0.04 7.37 -11.52
CA THR A 199 -1.30 6.80 -11.36
C THR A 199 -2.14 7.78 -10.55
N ASP A 200 -3.26 8.20 -11.15
CA ASP A 200 -4.13 9.29 -10.70
C ASP A 200 -3.46 10.69 -10.61
N PRO A 201 -3.68 11.59 -11.60
CA PRO A 201 -3.47 13.01 -11.39
C PRO A 201 -4.56 13.52 -10.46
N LYS A 202 -4.33 13.45 -9.14
CA LYS A 202 -5.17 14.06 -8.11
C LYS A 202 -5.70 15.40 -8.61
N GLN A 203 -7.02 15.51 -8.78
CA GLN A 203 -7.63 16.75 -9.27
C GLN A 203 -7.06 17.92 -8.46
N PRO A 204 -6.65 19.03 -9.13
CA PRO A 204 -6.38 20.27 -8.41
C PRO A 204 -7.61 20.54 -7.54
N LYS A 205 -7.42 20.58 -6.22
CA LYS A 205 -8.52 20.92 -5.31
C LYS A 205 -9.02 22.29 -5.76
N ASP A 206 -10.30 22.40 -6.10
CA ASP A 206 -10.88 23.65 -6.54
C ASP A 206 -10.44 24.78 -5.60
N PRO A 207 -9.99 25.93 -6.14
CA PRO A 207 -9.66 27.08 -5.32
C PRO A 207 -10.83 27.35 -4.40
N LYS A 208 -10.63 27.19 -3.08
CA LYS A 208 -11.69 27.44 -2.11
C LYS A 208 -12.24 28.82 -2.40
N GLN A 209 -13.52 28.91 -2.76
CA GLN A 209 -14.19 30.18 -2.87
C GLN A 209 -13.87 30.99 -1.60
N PRO A 210 -13.51 32.28 -1.72
CA PRO A 210 -13.44 33.16 -0.57
C PRO A 210 -14.72 32.98 0.23
N LYS A 211 -14.60 32.68 1.53
CA LYS A 211 -15.79 32.64 2.38
C LYS A 211 -16.41 34.02 2.33
N ASP A 212 -17.69 34.11 1.97
CA ASP A 212 -18.41 35.37 2.04
C ASP A 212 -18.20 36.00 3.43
N PRO A 213 -17.97 37.33 3.49
CA PRO A 213 -17.89 38.02 4.77
C PRO A 213 -19.11 37.67 5.60
N LYS A 214 -18.91 37.29 6.87
CA LYS A 214 -20.04 37.15 7.79
C LYS A 214 -20.71 38.50 7.89
N ASP A 215 -22.01 38.54 7.64
CA ASP A 215 -22.84 39.69 8.00
C ASP A 215 -22.55 40.09 9.46
N PRO A 216 -22.38 41.40 9.74
CA PRO A 216 -22.30 41.89 11.10
C PRO A 216 -23.51 41.41 11.89
N LYS A 217 -23.30 40.80 13.06
CA LYS A 217 -24.40 40.45 13.95
C LYS A 217 -25.10 41.73 14.39
N ASP A 218 -26.41 41.81 14.16
CA ASP A 218 -27.24 42.87 14.71
C ASP A 218 -27.02 43.04 16.22
N PRO A 219 -26.85 44.28 16.72
CA PRO A 219 -26.80 44.53 18.15
C PRO A 219 -28.08 44.06 18.84
N LYS A 220 -27.95 43.23 19.88
CA LYS A 220 -29.09 42.86 20.72
C LYS A 220 -29.70 44.12 21.35
N GLN A 221 -30.99 44.35 21.13
CA GLN A 221 -31.74 45.31 21.93
C GLN A 221 -31.67 44.92 23.43
N PRO A 222 -31.53 45.89 24.35
CA PRO A 222 -31.56 45.64 25.79
C PRO A 222 -32.96 45.20 26.24
N LYS A 223 -33.03 44.50 27.38
CA LYS A 223 -34.31 44.17 28.01
C LYS A 223 -34.78 45.32 28.90
N ASP A 224 -36.04 45.71 28.79
CA ASP A 224 -36.68 46.62 29.75
C ASP A 224 -36.89 45.94 31.12
N PRO A 225 -36.61 46.64 32.25
CA PRO A 225 -36.86 46.13 33.60
C PRO A 225 -38.13 46.70 34.24
N LYS A 226 -38.84 45.89 35.04
CA LYS A 226 -39.73 46.40 36.11
C LYS A 226 -40.13 45.35 37.17
N GLN A 227 -40.04 45.79 38.43
CA GLN A 227 -40.64 45.24 39.66
C GLN A 227 -41.80 46.21 40.09
N PRO A 228 -42.53 46.10 41.24
CA PRO A 228 -42.28 45.30 42.47
C PRO A 228 -43.50 44.57 43.10
N GLU A 229 -43.23 43.81 44.19
CA GLU A 229 -43.99 43.54 45.46
C GLU A 229 -45.51 43.24 45.47
N GLY A 230 -46.09 42.49 46.43
CA GLY A 230 -45.65 41.82 47.68
C GLY A 230 -46.85 41.01 48.27
N PRO A 231 -46.98 40.67 49.59
CA PRO A 231 -46.05 40.75 50.72
C PRO A 231 -45.81 39.36 51.43
N LYS A 232 -45.25 39.39 52.66
CA LYS A 232 -44.90 38.25 53.56
C LYS A 232 -46.10 37.82 54.47
N GLU A 233 -46.10 36.86 55.42
CA GLU A 233 -45.18 35.86 56.09
C GLU A 233 -46.12 34.73 56.69
N PRO A 234 -45.82 33.78 57.63
CA PRO A 234 -44.60 33.41 58.39
C PRO A 234 -44.21 31.89 58.46
N GLU A 235 -43.18 31.65 59.27
CA GLU A 235 -42.47 30.44 59.78
C GLU A 235 -43.24 29.15 60.14
N LYS A 236 -42.56 27.97 60.02
CA LYS A 236 -41.79 27.31 61.12
C LYS A 236 -40.87 26.14 60.64
N PRO A 237 -39.91 25.61 61.47
CA PRO A 237 -38.58 25.23 60.97
C PRO A 237 -38.11 23.78 61.21
N GLY A 238 -36.92 23.41 60.71
CA GLY A 238 -36.06 22.38 61.33
C GLY A 238 -35.06 21.65 60.40
N GLY A 239 -33.76 21.76 60.69
CA GLY A 239 -32.64 21.01 60.05
C GLY A 239 -32.15 21.62 58.72
N GLY A 240 -30.86 21.88 58.48
CA GLY A 240 -29.63 21.42 59.17
C GLY A 240 -28.97 20.31 58.34
N ASP A 241 -28.07 20.59 57.39
CA ASP A 241 -26.65 21.01 57.55
C ASP A 241 -25.74 19.82 57.91
N ASP A 242 -24.58 19.56 57.27
CA ASP A 242 -24.03 19.98 55.97
C ASP A 242 -22.79 19.11 55.60
N ILE A 243 -22.19 19.32 54.40
CA ILE A 243 -20.73 19.24 54.10
C ILE A 243 -19.95 17.88 54.11
N HIS A 244 -19.49 17.51 52.88
CA HIS A 244 -18.16 17.00 52.46
C HIS A 244 -17.63 15.53 52.56
N LEU A 245 -16.88 15.18 51.49
CA LEU A 245 -15.84 14.14 51.30
C LEU A 245 -14.43 14.69 51.71
N PRO A 246 -13.31 13.92 51.79
CA PRO A 246 -12.98 12.66 51.06
C PRO A 246 -12.21 11.56 51.87
N GLU A 247 -11.78 10.46 51.22
CA GLU A 247 -10.38 9.94 51.17
C GLU A 247 -10.24 8.52 50.55
N GLU A 248 -9.05 8.22 49.99
CA GLU A 248 -8.53 6.94 49.44
C GLU A 248 -7.04 6.84 49.84
N PRO A 249 -6.33 5.68 49.73
CA PRO A 249 -6.70 4.27 49.97
C PRO A 249 -5.58 3.53 50.78
N PRO A 250 -5.61 2.19 50.93
CA PRO A 250 -4.36 1.41 51.08
C PRO A 250 -4.22 0.19 50.15
N LYS A 251 -3.03 -0.44 50.15
CA LYS A 251 -2.53 -1.42 49.16
C LYS A 251 -2.47 -2.89 49.66
N LYS A 252 -2.23 -3.82 48.72
CA LYS A 252 -1.78 -5.22 48.92
C LYS A 252 -0.42 -5.36 49.64
N PRO A 253 -0.11 -6.54 50.21
CA PRO A 253 0.75 -7.59 49.57
C PRO A 253 -0.08 -8.87 49.20
N ASP A 254 0.31 -9.87 48.37
CA ASP A 254 1.59 -10.54 48.02
C ASP A 254 2.09 -11.51 49.14
N ASP A 255 2.59 -12.75 48.93
CA ASP A 255 3.04 -13.51 47.74
C ASP A 255 2.99 -15.06 48.01
N ALA A 256 3.56 -15.91 47.12
CA ALA A 256 4.28 -17.19 47.36
C ALA A 256 3.72 -18.55 46.84
N LYS A 257 4.16 -18.91 45.61
CA LYS A 257 4.84 -20.17 45.17
C LYS A 257 4.34 -21.60 45.54
N GLN A 258 3.94 -22.32 44.48
CA GLN A 258 4.51 -23.59 43.91
C GLN A 258 5.39 -24.55 44.77
N PRO A 259 5.28 -25.88 44.54
CA PRO A 259 6.45 -26.64 44.04
C PRO A 259 6.15 -27.71 42.95
N GLN A 260 7.22 -28.31 42.38
CA GLN A 260 7.23 -29.42 41.40
C GLN A 260 8.46 -30.33 41.67
N PRO A 261 8.38 -31.67 41.54
CA PRO A 261 9.07 -32.45 40.48
C PRO A 261 8.17 -33.61 39.91
N SER A 262 8.35 -34.25 38.73
CA SER A 262 9.52 -34.68 37.91
C SER A 262 10.20 -35.98 38.41
N PRO A 263 10.78 -36.87 37.56
CA PRO A 263 10.45 -37.33 36.18
C PRO A 263 10.41 -38.88 36.06
N GLY A 264 10.25 -39.45 34.85
CA GLY A 264 10.65 -40.86 34.60
C GLY A 264 10.19 -41.49 33.27
N ALA A 265 11.13 -41.93 32.42
CA ALA A 265 10.90 -42.83 31.28
C ALA A 265 12.23 -43.41 30.70
N THR A 266 12.55 -44.68 31.01
CA THR A 266 13.51 -45.49 30.24
C THR A 266 13.43 -46.97 30.63
N THR A 267 12.82 -47.80 29.76
CA THR A 267 13.43 -48.91 28.99
C THR A 267 12.36 -49.56 28.13
#